data_AF-A0A957I2L9-F1
#
_entry.id   AF-A0A957I2L9-F1
#
_cell.length_a   1.000
_cell.length_b   1.000
_cell.length_c   1.000
_cell.angle_alpha   90.00
_cell.angle_beta   90.00
_cell.angle_gamma   90.00
#
_symmetry.space_group_name_H-M   'P 1'
#
loop_
_entity.id
_entity.type
_entity.pdbx_description
1 polymer ?
#
loop_
_entity_poly.entity_id
_entity_poly.type
_entity_poly.pdbx_seq_one_letter_code
_entity_poly.pdbx_strand_id
1 'polypeptide(L)'
;MDDAIGYIIGGGLKEGLRIRLEVPADTVQEGSFLVCDSGRWRYFGLVTDLQLGATDPRFADEQTDRLQPAIRQALLGKTLYTTLTMYPTLMLDRGPEYGDEGYREYQQKLERGEIGPQPVKTVPAHHAAARLADAGDVADIFGGDFVIGHTIEQGHPVSLDLKRFVKRSSGIFGATGTGKSFLTRMALAGLMNLDVAAALVFDMHNEYAYDDIDADKESRVLGLKSLFGEKVQVAALGRGAQVRGNAPDFTLELSLDEFQTNDINLLGEAL
;
A
#
# COMPACT_ATOMS: atom_id res chain seq x y z
N MET A 1 -0.81 -22.41 12.90
CA MET A 1 -2.04 -22.61 12.12
C MET A 1 -2.70 -21.26 12.18
N ASP A 2 -2.55 -20.48 11.13
CA ASP A 2 -3.17 -19.16 11.09
C ASP A 2 -4.69 -19.35 11.05
N ASP A 3 -5.41 -18.67 11.94
CA ASP A 3 -6.84 -18.86 12.13
C ASP A 3 -7.60 -18.43 10.86
N ALA A 4 -8.10 -19.42 10.11
CA ALA A 4 -8.92 -19.18 8.94
C ALA A 4 -10.18 -18.40 9.34
N ILE A 5 -10.50 -17.34 8.61
CA ILE A 5 -11.71 -16.54 8.84
C ILE A 5 -12.91 -17.08 8.07
N GLY A 6 -12.68 -17.95 7.09
CA GLY A 6 -13.70 -18.50 6.23
C GLY A 6 -13.14 -19.24 5.03
N TYR A 7 -14.01 -19.51 4.04
CA TYR A 7 -13.64 -20.27 2.85
C TYR A 7 -14.34 -19.78 1.59
N ILE A 8 -13.73 -20.03 0.43
CA ILE A 8 -14.23 -19.60 -0.88
C ILE A 8 -15.50 -20.38 -1.25
N ILE A 9 -16.57 -19.67 -1.59
CA ILE A 9 -17.84 -20.25 -2.04
C ILE A 9 -18.16 -19.95 -3.51
N GLY A 10 -17.41 -19.05 -4.16
CA GLY A 10 -17.57 -18.75 -5.58
C GLY A 10 -17.02 -17.37 -5.94
N GLY A 11 -17.50 -16.81 -7.04
CA GLY A 11 -17.04 -15.52 -7.58
C GLY A 11 -16.08 -15.68 -8.75
N GLY A 12 -15.39 -14.60 -9.10
CA GLY A 12 -14.49 -14.57 -10.24
C GLY A 12 -13.59 -13.33 -10.24
N LEU A 13 -12.64 -13.26 -11.17
CA LEU A 13 -11.62 -12.20 -11.15
C LEU A 13 -12.15 -10.79 -11.35
N LYS A 14 -13.28 -10.64 -12.06
CA LYS A 14 -13.91 -9.33 -12.29
C LYS A 14 -14.90 -8.93 -11.20
N GLU A 15 -15.58 -9.92 -10.63
CA GLU A 15 -16.65 -9.72 -9.64
C GLU A 15 -16.13 -9.76 -8.20
N GLY A 16 -14.91 -10.24 -7.99
CA GLY A 16 -14.37 -10.59 -6.67
C GLY A 16 -14.65 -12.05 -6.30
N LEU A 17 -13.87 -12.56 -5.36
CA LEU A 17 -14.03 -13.88 -4.77
C LEU A 17 -14.95 -13.76 -3.56
N ARG A 18 -15.97 -14.61 -3.49
CA ARG A 18 -16.92 -14.65 -2.37
C ARG A 18 -16.43 -15.66 -1.34
N ILE A 19 -16.27 -15.20 -0.11
CA ILE A 19 -15.84 -15.97 1.05
C ILE A 19 -17.03 -16.07 2.02
N ARG A 20 -17.36 -17.27 2.50
CA ARG A 20 -18.28 -17.42 3.61
C ARG A 20 -17.49 -17.37 4.91
N LEU A 21 -17.85 -16.45 5.80
CA LEU A 21 -17.19 -16.29 7.10
C LEU A 21 -17.57 -17.42 8.05
N GLU A 22 -16.59 -17.88 8.81
CA GLU A 22 -16.73 -18.81 9.94
C GLU A 22 -16.46 -18.11 11.28
N VAL A 23 -16.00 -16.86 11.23
CA VAL A 23 -15.81 -15.97 12.38
C VAL A 23 -16.91 -14.91 12.45
N PRO A 24 -17.13 -14.28 13.63
CA PRO A 24 -18.05 -13.15 13.75
C PRO A 24 -17.70 -12.01 12.79
N ALA A 25 -18.71 -11.44 12.12
CA ALA A 25 -18.52 -10.44 11.08
C ALA A 25 -17.84 -9.14 11.57
N ASP A 26 -17.97 -8.82 12.85
CA ASP A 26 -17.36 -7.67 13.51
C ASP A 26 -15.84 -7.81 13.73
N THR A 27 -15.28 -9.01 13.49
CA THR A 27 -13.82 -9.25 13.54
C THR A 27 -13.10 -8.94 12.24
N VAL A 28 -13.84 -8.64 11.17
CA VAL A 28 -13.28 -8.38 9.82
C VAL A 28 -13.79 -7.05 9.29
N GLN A 29 -12.87 -6.24 8.76
CA GLN A 29 -13.15 -4.88 8.30
C GLN A 29 -12.92 -4.74 6.79
N GLU A 30 -13.71 -3.89 6.13
CA GLU A 30 -13.43 -3.45 4.77
C GLU A 30 -12.04 -2.83 4.66
N GLY A 31 -11.32 -3.07 3.57
CA GLY A 31 -9.93 -2.63 3.40
C GLY A 31 -8.88 -3.56 4.02
N SER A 32 -9.28 -4.55 4.82
CA SER A 32 -8.35 -5.58 5.32
C SER A 32 -7.74 -6.39 4.18
N PHE A 33 -6.47 -6.75 4.32
CA PHE A 33 -5.77 -7.64 3.40
C PHE A 33 -6.08 -9.09 3.74
N LEU A 34 -6.37 -9.88 2.71
CA LEU A 34 -6.65 -11.30 2.80
C LEU A 34 -5.67 -12.11 1.97
N VAL A 35 -5.38 -13.30 2.47
CA VAL A 35 -4.72 -14.35 1.71
C VAL A 35 -5.58 -15.60 1.65
N CYS A 36 -5.53 -16.27 0.49
CA CYS A 36 -6.18 -17.55 0.26
C CYS A 36 -5.18 -18.49 -0.38
N ASP A 37 -4.98 -19.66 0.22
CA ASP A 37 -4.05 -20.67 -0.27
C ASP A 37 -4.85 -21.77 -1.00
N SER A 38 -4.49 -22.05 -2.26
CA SER A 38 -5.12 -23.09 -3.06
C SER A 38 -4.07 -23.84 -3.87
N GLY A 39 -3.71 -25.03 -3.39
CA GLY A 39 -2.61 -25.81 -3.94
C GLY A 39 -1.28 -25.07 -3.74
N ARG A 40 -0.54 -24.87 -4.83
CA ARG A 40 0.76 -24.18 -4.83
C ARG A 40 0.65 -22.65 -4.81
N TRP A 41 -0.55 -22.12 -5.04
CA TRP A 41 -0.76 -20.69 -5.22
C TRP A 41 -1.35 -20.04 -3.98
N ARG A 42 -0.75 -18.91 -3.59
CA ARG A 42 -1.31 -17.96 -2.64
C ARG A 42 -1.92 -16.81 -3.41
N TYR A 43 -3.17 -16.46 -3.11
CA TYR A 43 -3.88 -15.33 -3.68
C TYR A 43 -3.93 -14.21 -2.65
N PHE A 44 -3.63 -12.99 -3.06
CA PHE A 44 -3.71 -11.79 -2.23
C PHE A 44 -4.81 -10.88 -2.75
N GLY A 45 -5.53 -10.27 -1.84
CA GLY A 45 -6.61 -9.36 -2.15
C GLY A 45 -7.01 -8.53 -0.95
N LEU A 46 -7.94 -7.63 -1.18
CA LEU A 46 -8.50 -6.74 -0.17
C LEU A 46 -9.99 -7.00 -0.02
N VAL A 47 -10.49 -6.82 1.21
CA VAL A 47 -11.92 -6.84 1.49
C VAL A 47 -12.56 -5.60 0.88
N THR A 48 -13.52 -5.78 -0.02
CA THR A 48 -14.26 -4.66 -0.64
C THR A 48 -15.70 -4.56 -0.16
N ASP A 49 -16.25 -5.62 0.43
CA ASP A 49 -17.65 -5.64 0.85
C ASP A 49 -17.93 -6.78 1.85
N LEU A 50 -18.87 -6.56 2.77
CA LEU A 50 -19.43 -7.55 3.68
C LEU A 50 -20.96 -7.56 3.56
N GLN A 51 -21.53 -8.73 3.27
CA GLN A 51 -22.97 -8.90 3.04
C GLN A 51 -23.55 -9.94 4.01
N LEU A 52 -24.71 -9.62 4.58
CA LEU A 52 -25.52 -10.58 5.32
C LEU A 52 -26.29 -11.44 4.32
N GLY A 53 -26.17 -12.76 4.47
CA GLY A 53 -26.83 -13.76 3.66
C GLY A 53 -27.74 -14.65 4.50
N ALA A 54 -28.75 -15.21 3.85
CA ALA A 54 -29.62 -16.21 4.42
C ALA A 54 -29.86 -17.33 3.41
N THR A 55 -29.93 -18.58 3.87
CA THR A 55 -30.32 -19.72 3.03
C THR A 55 -31.75 -19.60 2.53
N ASP A 56 -32.61 -18.97 3.35
CA ASP A 56 -33.97 -18.58 3.00
C ASP A 56 -34.20 -17.17 3.56
N PRO A 57 -34.60 -16.18 2.73
CA PRO A 57 -34.81 -14.79 3.16
C PRO A 57 -35.72 -14.63 4.37
N ARG A 58 -36.66 -15.56 4.59
CA ARG A 58 -37.59 -15.51 5.73
C ARG A 58 -36.88 -15.56 7.07
N PHE A 59 -35.74 -16.25 7.17
CA PHE A 59 -34.96 -16.31 8.39
C PHE A 59 -34.28 -14.98 8.74
N ALA A 60 -34.09 -14.09 7.77
CA ALA A 60 -33.54 -12.75 8.02
C ALA A 60 -34.60 -11.81 8.61
N ASP A 61 -35.86 -11.94 8.18
CA ASP A 61 -36.97 -11.08 8.63
C ASP A 61 -37.58 -11.55 9.96
N GLU A 62 -37.64 -12.86 10.20
CA GLU A 62 -38.24 -13.41 11.42
C GLU A 62 -37.30 -13.29 12.63
N GLN A 63 -37.63 -12.38 13.56
CA GLN A 63 -36.95 -12.31 14.86
C GLN A 63 -37.17 -13.62 15.64
N THR A 64 -36.09 -14.38 15.82
CA THR A 64 -36.08 -15.67 16.52
C THR A 64 -36.14 -15.53 18.05
N ASP A 65 -36.82 -14.50 18.53
CA ASP A 65 -36.92 -14.17 19.96
C ASP A 65 -37.67 -15.20 20.81
N ARG A 66 -38.44 -16.05 20.15
CA ARG A 66 -39.20 -17.14 20.76
C ARG A 66 -38.44 -18.47 20.84
N LEU A 67 -37.27 -18.56 20.21
CA LEU A 67 -36.47 -19.79 20.20
C LEU A 67 -35.51 -19.84 21.39
N GLN A 68 -35.31 -21.05 21.93
CA GLN A 68 -34.28 -21.29 22.92
C GLN A 68 -32.90 -20.87 22.40
N PRO A 69 -32.01 -20.31 23.24
CA PRO A 69 -30.70 -19.80 22.83
C PRO A 69 -29.86 -20.79 22.00
N ALA A 70 -29.89 -22.09 22.36
CA ALA A 70 -29.16 -23.13 21.63
C ALA A 70 -29.67 -23.33 20.18
N ILE A 71 -30.98 -23.24 19.97
CA ILE A 71 -31.58 -23.36 18.62
C ILE A 71 -31.31 -22.09 17.82
N ARG A 72 -31.39 -20.91 18.46
CA ARG A 72 -31.03 -19.64 17.82
C ARG A 72 -29.58 -19.65 17.33
N GLN A 73 -28.66 -20.14 18.16
CA GLN A 73 -27.25 -20.21 17.81
C GLN A 73 -26.95 -21.25 16.72
N ALA A 74 -27.67 -22.37 16.71
CA ALA A 74 -27.58 -23.37 15.64
C ALA A 74 -28.15 -22.87 14.30
N LEU A 75 -29.20 -22.04 14.32
CA LEU A 75 -29.77 -21.40 13.13
C LEU A 75 -28.85 -20.29 12.60
N LEU A 76 -28.30 -19.44 13.48
CA LEU A 76 -27.42 -18.34 13.11
C LEU A 76 -26.15 -18.75 12.35
N GLY A 77 -25.70 -20.00 12.44
CA GLY A 77 -24.53 -20.49 11.68
C GLY A 77 -24.88 -21.24 10.39
N LYS A 78 -26.09 -21.81 10.29
CA LYS A 78 -26.52 -22.62 9.14
C LYS A 78 -27.44 -21.87 8.19
N THR A 79 -28.40 -21.12 8.72
CA THR A 79 -29.44 -20.42 7.93
C THR A 79 -29.12 -18.95 7.71
N LEU A 80 -28.46 -18.30 8.65
CA LEU A 80 -27.90 -16.97 8.48
C LEU A 80 -26.38 -17.09 8.36
N TYR A 81 -25.76 -16.25 7.55
CA TYR A 81 -24.32 -16.25 7.38
C TYR A 81 -23.86 -14.90 6.86
N THR A 82 -22.58 -14.59 7.03
CA THR A 82 -21.98 -13.41 6.43
C THR A 82 -21.07 -13.85 5.30
N THR A 83 -21.20 -13.22 4.15
CA THR A 83 -20.27 -13.35 3.05
C THR A 83 -19.42 -12.11 2.93
N LEU A 84 -18.17 -12.32 2.57
CA LEU A 84 -17.19 -11.29 2.32
C LEU A 84 -16.78 -11.34 0.85
N THR A 85 -16.63 -10.19 0.22
CA THR A 85 -16.07 -10.08 -1.13
C THR A 85 -14.60 -9.67 -1.03
N MET A 86 -13.73 -10.54 -1.51
CA MET A 86 -12.30 -10.29 -1.68
C MET A 86 -12.06 -9.87 -3.13
N TYR A 87 -11.43 -8.72 -3.36
CA TYR A 87 -10.93 -8.33 -4.67
C TYR A 87 -9.49 -8.86 -4.84
N PRO A 88 -9.27 -9.95 -5.60
CA PRO A 88 -7.93 -10.52 -5.77
C PRO A 88 -7.12 -9.65 -6.72
N THR A 89 -5.89 -9.31 -6.34
CA THR A 89 -5.01 -8.50 -7.17
C THR A 89 -3.77 -9.29 -7.60
N LEU A 90 -3.20 -10.06 -6.69
CA LEU A 90 -1.94 -10.78 -6.91
C LEU A 90 -2.08 -12.27 -6.59
N MET A 91 -1.23 -13.08 -7.21
CA MET A 91 -0.99 -14.46 -6.87
C MET A 91 0.52 -14.72 -6.78
N LEU A 92 0.95 -15.57 -5.84
CA LEU A 92 2.33 -15.96 -5.63
C LEU A 92 2.42 -17.49 -5.66
N ASP A 93 3.37 -18.00 -6.45
CA ASP A 93 3.76 -19.41 -6.41
C ASP A 93 4.57 -19.59 -5.12
N ARG A 94 4.10 -20.41 -4.17
CA ARG A 94 4.80 -20.63 -2.88
C ARG A 94 6.04 -21.53 -2.97
N GLY A 95 6.30 -22.09 -4.15
CA GLY A 95 7.39 -23.03 -4.35
C GLY A 95 7.11 -24.42 -3.80
N PRO A 96 8.08 -25.33 -3.95
CA PRO A 96 8.07 -26.63 -3.27
C PRO A 96 8.29 -26.45 -1.76
N GLU A 97 7.95 -27.47 -0.95
CA GLU A 97 8.08 -27.39 0.50
C GLU A 97 9.54 -27.48 0.95
N TYR A 98 9.81 -27.07 2.20
CA TYR A 98 11.14 -27.17 2.77
C TYR A 98 11.59 -28.63 2.82
N GLY A 99 12.66 -28.95 2.10
CA GLY A 99 13.22 -30.31 2.01
C GLY A 99 12.95 -31.02 0.69
N ASP A 100 12.05 -30.49 -0.14
CA ASP A 100 11.77 -31.04 -1.46
C ASP A 100 12.89 -30.75 -2.48
N GLU A 101 12.95 -31.60 -3.51
CA GLU A 101 13.82 -31.38 -4.66
C GLU A 101 13.43 -30.08 -5.38
N GLY A 102 14.39 -29.16 -5.54
CA GLY A 102 14.15 -27.85 -6.14
C GLY A 102 13.88 -26.70 -5.17
N TYR A 103 13.73 -26.94 -3.85
CA TYR A 103 13.57 -25.85 -2.87
C TYR A 103 14.70 -24.84 -2.92
N ARG A 104 15.96 -25.30 -2.97
CA ARG A 104 17.13 -24.41 -3.05
C ARG A 104 17.15 -23.57 -4.32
N GLU A 105 16.80 -24.17 -5.47
CA GLU A 105 16.77 -23.45 -6.74
C GLU A 105 15.66 -22.41 -6.74
N TYR A 106 14.49 -22.76 -6.21
CA TYR A 106 13.36 -21.85 -6.04
C TYR A 106 13.76 -20.65 -5.16
N GLN A 107 14.38 -20.89 -4.00
CA GLN A 107 14.84 -19.81 -3.11
C GLN A 107 15.85 -18.89 -3.80
N GLN A 108 16.81 -19.44 -4.55
CA GLN A 108 17.76 -18.62 -5.30
C GLN A 108 17.10 -17.77 -6.40
N LYS A 109 15.99 -18.24 -7.00
CA LYS A 109 15.22 -17.47 -7.98
C LYS A 109 14.45 -16.34 -7.31
N LEU A 110 13.92 -16.59 -6.11
CA LEU A 110 13.22 -15.59 -5.29
C LEU A 110 14.18 -14.48 -4.86
N GLU A 111 15.37 -14.84 -4.35
CA GLU A 111 16.42 -13.88 -3.96
C GLU A 111 16.91 -13.03 -5.14
N ARG A 112 16.96 -13.59 -6.35
CA ARG A 112 17.30 -12.87 -7.58
C ARG A 112 16.16 -12.01 -8.12
N GLY A 113 14.95 -12.12 -7.56
CA GLY A 113 13.75 -11.42 -8.04
C GLY A 113 13.26 -11.92 -9.41
N GLU A 114 13.63 -13.13 -9.81
CA GLU A 114 13.15 -13.78 -11.05
C GLU A 114 11.72 -14.30 -10.91
N ILE A 115 11.33 -14.62 -9.68
CA ILE A 115 9.98 -15.04 -9.29
C ILE A 115 9.48 -14.12 -8.18
N GLY A 116 8.17 -13.93 -8.11
CA GLY A 116 7.53 -13.07 -7.13
C GLY A 116 6.03 -12.95 -7.39
N PRO A 117 5.34 -12.04 -6.67
CA PRO A 117 3.92 -11.80 -6.87
C PRO A 117 3.62 -11.37 -8.30
N GLN A 118 2.58 -11.94 -8.90
CA GLN A 118 2.13 -11.62 -10.25
C GLN A 118 0.63 -11.31 -10.27
N PRO A 119 0.11 -10.56 -11.26
CA PRO A 119 -1.31 -10.33 -11.40
C PRO A 119 -2.10 -11.64 -11.42
N VAL A 120 -3.24 -11.66 -10.75
CA VAL A 120 -4.10 -12.85 -10.70
C VAL A 120 -4.58 -13.25 -12.10
N LYS A 121 -4.45 -14.53 -12.44
CA LYS A 121 -4.86 -15.10 -13.74
C LYS A 121 -5.77 -16.32 -13.61
N THR A 122 -5.93 -16.83 -12.40
CA THR A 122 -6.71 -18.04 -12.07
C THR A 122 -7.52 -17.79 -10.81
N VAL A 123 -8.48 -18.65 -10.53
CA VAL A 123 -9.28 -18.59 -9.31
C VAL A 123 -8.89 -19.73 -8.36
N PRO A 124 -8.92 -19.53 -7.03
CA PRO A 124 -8.73 -20.61 -6.09
C PRO A 124 -9.86 -21.64 -6.18
N ALA A 125 -9.60 -22.85 -5.68
CA ALA A 125 -10.62 -23.88 -5.59
C ALA A 125 -11.76 -23.49 -4.63
N HIS A 126 -12.94 -24.08 -4.83
CA HIS A 126 -14.01 -23.98 -3.86
C HIS A 126 -13.55 -24.56 -2.52
N HIS A 127 -13.99 -23.93 -1.44
CA HIS A 127 -13.65 -24.23 -0.06
C HIS A 127 -12.16 -24.05 0.30
N ALA A 128 -11.37 -23.39 -0.56
CA ALA A 128 -10.05 -22.93 -0.16
C ALA A 128 -10.18 -21.98 1.03
N ALA A 129 -9.33 -22.20 2.05
CA ALA A 129 -9.36 -21.40 3.27
C ALA A 129 -8.83 -19.99 3.00
N ALA A 130 -9.53 -19.00 3.54
CA ALA A 130 -9.11 -17.61 3.53
C ALA A 130 -8.81 -17.15 4.95
N ARG A 131 -7.78 -16.32 5.10
CA ARG A 131 -7.38 -15.72 6.37
C ARG A 131 -6.96 -14.27 6.18
N LEU A 132 -6.95 -13.52 7.27
CA LEU A 132 -6.32 -12.20 7.30
C LEU A 132 -4.83 -12.37 6.97
N ALA A 133 -4.32 -11.46 6.14
CA ALA A 133 -2.89 -11.38 5.86
C ALA A 133 -2.12 -11.07 7.14
N ASP A 134 -0.95 -11.65 7.31
CA ASP A 134 -0.01 -11.31 8.37
C ASP A 134 1.09 -10.36 7.87
N ALA A 135 2.01 -9.97 8.74
CA ALA A 135 3.11 -9.09 8.38
C ALA A 135 4.06 -9.71 7.34
N GLY A 136 4.21 -11.03 7.33
CA GLY A 136 5.00 -11.77 6.34
C GLY A 136 4.34 -11.75 4.97
N ASP A 137 3.03 -11.96 4.90
CA ASP A 137 2.26 -11.86 3.66
C ASP A 137 2.32 -10.47 3.03
N VAL A 138 2.27 -9.42 3.87
CA VAL A 138 2.41 -8.04 3.40
C VAL A 138 3.85 -7.78 2.92
N ALA A 139 4.86 -8.34 3.61
CA ALA A 139 6.27 -8.23 3.21
C ALA A 139 6.58 -8.98 1.90
N ASP A 140 5.87 -10.08 1.60
CA ASP A 140 6.00 -10.79 0.32
C ASP A 140 5.59 -9.90 -0.88
N ILE A 141 4.68 -8.95 -0.67
CA ILE A 141 4.23 -8.00 -1.69
C ILE A 141 5.04 -6.70 -1.68
N PHE A 142 5.14 -6.08 -0.49
CA PHE A 142 5.68 -4.74 -0.28
C PHE A 142 7.05 -4.77 0.41
N GLY A 143 7.85 -5.80 0.18
CA GLY A 143 9.20 -5.89 0.72
C GLY A 143 10.07 -4.69 0.33
N GLY A 144 11.13 -4.44 1.08
CA GLY A 144 12.03 -3.32 0.83
C GLY A 144 12.89 -2.98 2.03
N ASP A 145 13.72 -1.96 1.86
CA ASP A 145 14.63 -1.45 2.88
C ASP A 145 14.08 -0.23 3.63
N PHE A 146 12.97 0.36 3.16
CA PHE A 146 12.39 1.55 3.76
C PHE A 146 10.87 1.44 3.98
N VAL A 147 10.43 1.47 5.24
CA VAL A 147 9.00 1.48 5.58
C VAL A 147 8.41 2.86 5.29
N ILE A 148 7.48 2.92 4.34
CA ILE A 148 6.81 4.18 3.94
C ILE A 148 5.48 4.39 4.66
N GLY A 149 4.92 3.33 5.25
CA GLY A 149 3.66 3.39 5.97
C GLY A 149 3.25 2.03 6.53
N HIS A 150 2.01 1.94 6.99
CA HIS A 150 1.42 0.70 7.49
C HIS A 150 0.04 0.49 6.85
N THR A 151 -0.40 -0.76 6.74
CA THR A 151 -1.78 -1.08 6.38
C THR A 151 -2.72 -0.51 7.43
N ILE A 152 -3.87 0.03 7.00
CA ILE A 152 -4.76 0.79 7.86
C ILE A 152 -5.38 -0.13 8.94
N GLU A 153 -6.03 -1.22 8.51
CA GLU A 153 -6.77 -2.08 9.45
C GLU A 153 -5.87 -3.02 10.27
N GLN A 154 -4.77 -3.50 9.68
CA GLN A 154 -3.92 -4.53 10.30
C GLN A 154 -2.58 -4.00 10.85
N GLY A 155 -2.20 -2.76 10.53
CA GLY A 155 -0.97 -2.15 11.04
C GLY A 155 0.32 -2.83 10.55
N HIS A 156 0.29 -3.52 9.40
CA HIS A 156 1.46 -4.22 8.86
C HIS A 156 2.35 -3.26 8.07
N PRO A 157 3.69 -3.36 8.18
CA PRO A 157 4.60 -2.43 7.52
C PRO A 157 4.54 -2.57 6.01
N VAL A 158 4.39 -1.44 5.32
CA VAL A 158 4.48 -1.33 3.86
C VAL A 158 5.82 -0.71 3.54
N SER A 159 6.68 -1.47 2.86
CA SER A 159 8.05 -1.04 2.54
C SER A 159 8.24 -0.79 1.04
N LEU A 160 9.29 -0.04 0.74
CA LEU A 160 9.73 0.27 -0.61
C LEU A 160 11.20 -0.11 -0.73
N ASP A 161 11.55 -0.86 -1.78
CA ASP A 161 12.93 -1.08 -2.19
C ASP A 161 13.43 0.20 -2.87
N LEU A 162 14.16 1.03 -2.13
CA LEU A 162 14.63 2.31 -2.63
C LEU A 162 15.67 2.15 -3.75
N LYS A 163 16.49 1.09 -3.68
CA LYS A 163 17.50 0.79 -4.72
C LYS A 163 16.85 0.44 -6.04
N ARG A 164 15.69 -0.23 -6.01
CA ARG A 164 14.89 -0.50 -7.20
C ARG A 164 14.07 0.72 -7.62
N PHE A 165 13.55 1.49 -6.67
CA PHE A 165 12.76 2.69 -6.90
C PHE A 165 13.51 3.73 -7.74
N VAL A 166 14.80 3.97 -7.47
CA VAL A 166 15.61 4.95 -8.21
C VAL A 166 16.05 4.47 -9.61
N LYS A 167 15.90 3.18 -9.94
CA LYS A 167 16.30 2.64 -11.26
C LYS A 167 15.31 2.98 -12.38
N ARG A 168 14.13 3.49 -12.05
CA ARG A 168 13.07 3.82 -13.00
C ARG A 168 12.41 5.13 -12.61
N SER A 169 11.87 5.83 -13.60
CA SER A 169 11.05 7.00 -13.35
C SER A 169 9.82 6.61 -12.53
N SER A 170 9.61 7.34 -11.44
CA SER A 170 8.50 7.14 -10.52
C SER A 170 7.67 8.42 -10.43
N GLY A 171 6.35 8.28 -10.26
CA GLY A 171 5.43 9.41 -10.12
C GLY A 171 4.55 9.25 -8.89
N ILE A 172 4.40 10.33 -8.11
CA ILE A 172 3.50 10.41 -6.96
C ILE A 172 2.31 11.28 -7.35
N PHE A 173 1.12 10.70 -7.36
CA PHE A 173 -0.12 11.36 -7.80
C PHE A 173 -1.16 11.39 -6.68
N GLY A 174 -2.03 12.38 -6.71
CA GLY A 174 -3.09 12.58 -5.71
C GLY A 174 -3.76 13.94 -5.86
N ALA A 175 -4.97 14.08 -5.34
CA ALA A 175 -5.65 15.37 -5.30
C ALA A 175 -4.94 16.34 -4.32
N THR A 176 -5.26 17.63 -4.38
CA THR A 176 -4.76 18.59 -3.39
C THR A 176 -5.21 18.18 -1.98
N GLY A 177 -4.31 18.25 -1.00
CA GLY A 177 -4.61 17.83 0.38
C GLY A 177 -4.48 16.34 0.67
N THR A 178 -4.18 15.47 -0.31
CA THR A 178 -4.06 14.02 -0.08
C THR A 178 -2.66 13.56 0.38
N GLY A 179 -1.86 14.47 0.94
CA GLY A 179 -0.52 14.13 1.46
C GLY A 179 0.58 13.86 0.42
N LYS A 180 0.42 14.31 -0.84
CA LYS A 180 1.45 14.14 -1.90
C LYS A 180 2.84 14.59 -1.45
N SER A 181 2.94 15.83 -0.97
CA SER A 181 4.20 16.45 -0.57
C SER A 181 4.79 15.75 0.64
N PHE A 182 3.95 15.25 1.54
CA PHE A 182 4.38 14.45 2.69
C PHE A 182 4.99 13.11 2.26
N LEU A 183 4.32 12.38 1.36
CA LEU A 183 4.82 11.11 0.82
C LEU A 183 6.14 11.32 0.05
N THR A 184 6.22 12.36 -0.78
CA THR A 184 7.46 12.73 -1.48
C THR A 184 8.58 13.05 -0.50
N ARG A 185 8.30 13.83 0.56
CA ARG A 185 9.29 14.15 1.60
C ARG A 185 9.79 12.89 2.31
N MET A 186 8.89 11.95 2.64
CA MET A 186 9.26 10.67 3.23
C MET A 186 10.16 9.84 2.30
N ALA A 187 9.83 9.75 1.01
CA ALA A 187 10.65 9.04 0.04
C ALA A 187 12.05 9.65 -0.08
N LEU A 188 12.15 10.98 -0.20
CA LEU A 188 13.43 11.70 -0.23
C LEU A 188 14.25 11.48 1.06
N ALA A 189 13.60 11.54 2.22
CA ALA A 189 14.24 11.25 3.49
C ALA A 189 14.76 9.81 3.54
N GLY A 190 14.00 8.84 3.03
CA GLY A 190 14.44 7.46 2.91
C GLY A 190 15.69 7.32 2.03
N LEU A 191 15.72 7.99 0.87
CA LEU A 191 16.86 7.97 -0.04
C LEU A 191 18.14 8.53 0.62
N MET A 192 18.01 9.61 1.38
CA MET A 192 19.11 10.24 2.12
C MET A 192 19.55 9.41 3.33
N ASN A 193 18.59 8.79 4.05
CA ASN A 193 18.85 7.98 5.23
C ASN A 193 19.60 6.69 4.88
N LEU A 194 19.23 6.04 3.77
CA LEU A 194 19.84 4.81 3.29
C LEU A 194 20.98 5.04 2.28
N ASP A 195 21.35 6.30 2.03
CA ASP A 195 22.44 6.71 1.13
C ASP A 195 22.35 6.06 -0.26
N VAL A 196 21.13 6.01 -0.82
CA VAL A 196 20.84 5.25 -2.05
C VAL A 196 21.18 6.05 -3.30
N ALA A 197 20.92 7.36 -3.29
CA ALA A 197 21.13 8.25 -4.42
C ALA A 197 21.20 9.72 -3.99
N ALA A 198 21.90 10.53 -4.78
CA ALA A 198 21.78 11.98 -4.71
C ALA A 198 20.48 12.44 -5.39
N ALA A 199 19.78 13.42 -4.80
CA ALA A 199 18.53 13.97 -5.33
C ALA A 199 18.69 15.48 -5.62
N LEU A 200 18.38 15.88 -6.85
CA LEU A 200 18.16 17.28 -7.22
C LEU A 200 16.64 17.51 -7.27
N VAL A 201 16.15 18.39 -6.39
CA VAL A 201 14.72 18.64 -6.22
C VAL A 201 14.37 20.06 -6.64
N PHE A 202 13.48 20.19 -7.61
CA PHE A 202 12.87 21.47 -7.97
C PHE A 202 11.62 21.67 -7.12
N ASP A 203 11.76 22.43 -6.03
CA ASP A 203 10.70 22.62 -5.05
C ASP A 203 9.86 23.87 -5.35
N MET A 204 8.78 23.71 -6.11
CA MET A 204 7.92 24.83 -6.53
C MET A 204 7.09 25.45 -5.41
N HIS A 205 6.83 24.70 -4.34
CA HIS A 205 6.00 25.15 -3.22
C HIS A 205 6.77 25.33 -1.91
N ASN A 206 8.10 25.19 -1.97
CA ASN A 206 9.00 25.24 -0.83
C ASN A 206 8.60 24.27 0.29
N GLU A 207 8.16 23.06 -0.07
CA GLU A 207 7.57 22.08 0.86
C GLU A 207 8.57 21.08 1.44
N TYR A 208 9.81 20.99 0.98
CA TYR A 208 10.68 19.85 1.37
C TYR A 208 11.84 20.24 2.28
N ALA A 209 12.48 21.38 2.04
CA ALA A 209 13.74 21.73 2.68
C ALA A 209 13.60 22.04 4.17
N TYR A 210 12.68 22.95 4.53
CA TYR A 210 12.51 23.45 5.89
C TYR A 210 11.29 22.88 6.57
N ASP A 211 11.24 23.06 7.89
CA ASP A 211 10.13 22.59 8.71
C ASP A 211 8.80 23.25 8.32
N ASP A 212 7.73 22.49 8.53
CA ASP A 212 6.36 22.90 8.27
C ASP A 212 5.44 22.53 9.43
N ILE A 213 4.20 22.99 9.38
CA ILE A 213 3.13 22.56 10.27
C ILE A 213 2.15 21.73 9.44
N ASP A 214 1.88 20.52 9.91
CA ASP A 214 0.79 19.69 9.39
C ASP A 214 -0.53 20.41 9.67
N ALA A 215 -1.24 20.80 8.60
CA ALA A 215 -2.50 21.54 8.70
C ALA A 215 -3.62 20.72 9.37
N ASP A 216 -3.57 19.39 9.28
CA ASP A 216 -4.62 18.52 9.83
C ASP A 216 -4.39 18.21 11.31
N LYS A 217 -3.11 18.07 11.71
CA LYS A 217 -2.71 17.64 13.06
C LYS A 217 -2.16 18.78 13.93
N GLU A 218 -1.98 19.97 13.36
CA GLU A 218 -1.31 21.12 13.98
C GLU A 218 0.07 20.76 14.56
N SER A 219 0.72 19.76 13.96
CA SER A 219 1.98 19.20 14.46
C SER A 219 3.14 19.61 13.58
N ARG A 220 4.31 19.82 14.20
CA ARG A 220 5.52 20.18 13.45
C ARG A 220 5.99 18.99 12.61
N VAL A 221 6.16 19.22 11.31
CA VAL A 221 6.77 18.27 10.39
C VAL A 221 8.17 18.77 10.07
N LEU A 222 9.18 17.94 10.37
CA LEU A 222 10.57 18.28 10.08
C LEU A 222 10.83 18.34 8.56
N GLY A 223 11.61 19.33 8.15
CA GLY A 223 12.14 19.45 6.81
C GLY A 223 13.40 18.62 6.62
N LEU A 224 13.78 18.37 5.37
CA LEU A 224 14.97 17.59 5.03
C LEU A 224 16.26 18.22 5.58
N LYS A 225 16.36 19.55 5.60
CA LYS A 225 17.52 20.28 6.15
C LYS A 225 17.64 20.07 7.66
N SER A 226 16.53 20.06 8.39
CA SER A 226 16.52 19.79 9.83
C SER A 226 16.87 18.34 10.16
N LEU A 227 16.46 17.40 9.31
CA LEU A 227 16.72 15.97 9.51
C LEU A 227 18.16 15.57 9.17
N PHE A 228 18.72 16.12 8.08
CA PHE A 228 19.98 15.63 7.51
C PHE A 228 21.10 16.67 7.46
N GLY A 229 20.83 17.91 7.91
CA GLY A 229 21.84 18.96 8.07
C GLY A 229 22.63 19.24 6.79
N GLU A 230 23.95 19.06 6.86
CA GLU A 230 24.89 19.35 5.78
C GLU A 230 24.69 18.47 4.53
N LYS A 231 24.00 17.33 4.64
CA LYS A 231 23.65 16.51 3.46
C LYS A 231 22.64 17.18 2.53
N VAL A 232 21.97 18.24 2.99
CA VAL A 232 20.97 18.98 2.22
C VAL A 232 21.51 20.37 1.96
N GLN A 233 21.56 20.76 0.69
CA GLN A 233 21.83 22.13 0.27
C GLN A 233 20.58 22.74 -0.35
N VAL A 234 20.26 23.96 0.06
CA VAL A 234 19.07 24.70 -0.37
C VAL A 234 19.52 25.90 -1.18
N ALA A 235 19.13 25.93 -2.44
CA ALA A 235 19.30 27.08 -3.32
C ALA A 235 17.98 27.87 -3.40
N ALA A 236 18.04 29.20 -3.43
CA ALA A 236 16.90 30.04 -3.79
C ALA A 236 17.15 30.74 -5.13
N LEU A 237 16.15 30.77 -6.00
CA LEU A 237 16.24 31.46 -7.28
C LEU A 237 16.06 32.97 -7.06
N GLY A 238 17.06 33.76 -7.42
CA GLY A 238 17.07 35.22 -7.36
C GLY A 238 17.88 35.81 -6.19
N ARG A 239 18.39 37.01 -6.42
CA ARG A 239 19.21 37.74 -5.43
C ARG A 239 18.38 38.08 -4.19
N GLY A 240 18.86 37.66 -3.02
CA GLY A 240 18.20 37.90 -1.74
C GLY A 240 16.91 37.10 -1.54
N ALA A 241 16.63 36.10 -2.39
CA ALA A 241 15.48 35.23 -2.24
C ALA A 241 15.58 34.43 -0.94
N GLN A 242 14.43 34.23 -0.29
CA GLN A 242 14.31 33.42 0.91
C GLN A 242 13.34 32.26 0.66
N VAL A 243 13.55 31.17 1.40
CA VAL A 243 12.72 29.98 1.33
C VAL A 243 12.03 29.84 2.69
N ARG A 244 10.71 30.09 2.72
CA ARG A 244 9.91 30.10 3.97
C ARG A 244 10.51 30.96 5.09
N GLY A 245 11.01 32.14 4.76
CA GLY A 245 11.62 33.06 5.72
C GLY A 245 13.03 32.66 6.20
N ASN A 246 13.60 31.56 5.69
CA ASN A 246 14.96 31.14 5.96
C ASN A 246 15.90 31.60 4.84
N ALA A 247 17.13 31.97 5.20
CA ALA A 247 18.19 32.21 4.24
C ALA A 247 18.60 30.88 3.59
N PRO A 248 18.71 30.80 2.25
CA PRO A 248 19.23 29.62 1.58
C PRO A 248 20.74 29.46 1.83
N ASP A 249 21.28 28.27 1.53
CA ASP A 249 22.73 28.05 1.57
C ASP A 249 23.44 28.87 0.47
N PHE A 250 22.77 29.06 -0.67
CA PHE A 250 23.21 29.96 -1.74
C PHE A 250 22.04 30.45 -2.60
N THR A 251 22.25 31.56 -3.30
CA THR A 251 21.30 32.07 -4.29
C THR A 251 21.73 31.66 -5.69
N LEU A 252 20.79 31.14 -6.47
CA LEU A 252 20.97 30.90 -7.90
C LEU A 252 20.48 32.14 -8.64
N GLU A 253 21.37 32.83 -9.35
CA GLU A 253 21.03 33.98 -10.17
C GLU A 253 21.20 33.58 -11.64
N LEU A 254 20.15 33.77 -12.44
CA LEU A 254 20.19 33.55 -13.87
C LEU A 254 20.58 34.84 -14.57
N SER A 255 21.61 34.79 -15.39
CA SER A 255 22.09 35.95 -16.12
C SER A 255 21.29 36.16 -17.41
N LEU A 256 21.17 37.41 -17.87
CA LEU A 256 20.39 37.73 -19.06
C LEU A 256 20.94 37.08 -20.34
N ASP A 257 22.24 36.79 -20.40
CA ASP A 257 22.89 36.10 -21.49
C ASP A 257 22.68 34.57 -21.48
N GLU A 258 22.10 34.01 -20.41
CA GLU A 258 21.72 32.59 -20.34
C GLU A 258 20.36 32.31 -21.00
N PHE A 259 19.56 33.35 -21.25
CA PHE A 259 18.27 33.21 -21.92
C PHE A 259 18.43 33.17 -23.43
N GLN A 260 17.93 32.10 -24.05
CA GLN A 260 17.90 31.94 -25.50
C GLN A 260 16.53 32.32 -26.07
N THR A 261 16.48 32.61 -27.37
CA THR A 261 15.21 32.86 -28.08
C THR A 261 14.20 31.72 -27.90
N ASN A 262 14.68 30.47 -27.81
CA ASN A 262 13.82 29.30 -27.58
C ASN A 262 13.16 29.31 -26.19
N ASP A 263 13.85 29.78 -25.16
CA ASP A 263 13.28 29.89 -23.81
C ASP A 263 12.14 30.92 -23.77
N ILE A 264 12.28 32.00 -24.53
CA ILE A 264 11.24 33.03 -24.68
C ILE A 264 10.05 32.47 -25.48
N ASN A 265 10.30 31.68 -26.52
CA ASN A 265 9.25 31.07 -27.33
C ASN A 265 8.37 30.10 -26.51
N LEU A 266 8.96 29.36 -25.56
CA LEU A 266 8.21 28.49 -24.65
C LEU A 266 7.14 29.24 -23.83
N LEU A 267 7.39 30.51 -23.48
CA LEU A 267 6.40 31.34 -22.78
C LEU A 267 5.20 31.70 -23.68
N GLY A 268 5.42 31.84 -24.99
CA GLY A 268 4.37 32.16 -25.96
C GLY A 268 3.43 31.00 -26.26
N GLU A 269 3.85 29.75 -26.01
CA GLU A 269 2.99 28.56 -26.15
C GLU A 269 2.19 28.25 -24.87
N ALA A 270 2.64 28.76 -23.71
CA ALA A 270 2.04 28.52 -22.41
C ALA A 270 1.05 29.61 -21.94
N LEU A 271 1.04 30.77 -22.61
CA LEU A 271 0.15 31.92 -22.35
C LEU A 271 -0.99 31.97 -23.36
#